data_AF-A0A836TC91-F1
#
_entry.id   AF-A0A836TC91-F1
#
_cell.length_a   1.000
_cell.length_b   1.000
_cell.length_c   1.000
_cell.angle_alpha   90.00
_cell.angle_beta   90.00
_cell.angle_gamma   90.00
#
_symmetry.space_group_name_H-M   'P 1'
#
loop_
_entity.id
_entity.type
_entity.pdbx_description
1 polymer ?
#
loop_
_entity_poly.entity_id
_entity_poly.type
_entity_poly.pdbx_seq_one_letter_code
_entity_poly.pdbx_strand_id
1 'polypeptide(L)'
;MLQVITDLIMVGTISAFAVAAVGVGRCFGKRIYGVELDSIVDLLGKKAVRSFIVVPPESGGEGLLVEKDTYLEPIPVEGLKTTVVVCEGVEVDVEDTLGYVFTRKGEVRRIRTHVSGVVVYIYSSPDGPPDQNIVMIAPKEAVKRVRIRR
;
A
#
# COMPACT_ATOMS: atom_id res chain seq x y z
N MET A 1 26.16 -7.87 -20.65
CA MET A 1 24.74 -7.72 -21.02
C MET A 1 23.96 -7.55 -19.71
N LEU A 2 23.84 -6.31 -19.21
CA LEU A 2 23.21 -6.00 -17.91
C LEU A 2 21.72 -5.72 -18.14
N GLN A 3 20.85 -6.57 -17.61
CA GLN A 3 19.41 -6.34 -17.62
C GLN A 3 19.08 -5.41 -16.44
N VAL A 4 18.99 -4.12 -16.70
CA VAL A 4 18.48 -3.13 -15.74
C VAL A 4 16.96 -3.23 -15.76
N ILE A 5 16.39 -4.04 -14.88
CA ILE A 5 14.95 -4.07 -14.64
C ILE A 5 14.66 -2.96 -13.63
N THR A 6 14.33 -1.78 -14.15
CA THR A 6 13.82 -0.64 -13.38
C THR A 6 12.38 -0.91 -12.96
N ASP A 7 12.19 -1.52 -11.78
CA ASP A 7 10.89 -1.57 -11.11
C ASP A 7 10.81 -0.41 -10.09
N LEU A 8 9.94 0.54 -10.40
CA LEU A 8 9.84 1.85 -9.77
C LEU A 8 8.61 1.90 -8.85
N ILE A 9 8.78 2.42 -7.62
CA ILE A 9 7.86 3.25 -6.80
C ILE A 9 8.06 2.97 -5.29
N MET A 10 8.60 3.94 -4.54
CA MET A 10 8.38 4.12 -3.09
C MET A 10 7.25 5.13 -2.88
N VAL A 11 6.20 4.77 -2.14
CA VAL A 11 5.16 5.71 -1.67
C VAL A 11 5.32 5.94 -0.16
N GLY A 12 5.43 7.20 0.26
CA GLY A 12 5.64 7.63 1.65
C GLY A 12 6.24 9.03 1.76
N THR A 13 5.64 9.89 2.58
CA THR A 13 5.84 11.33 2.66
C THR A 13 7.16 11.76 3.36
N ILE A 14 7.67 12.91 2.90
CA ILE A 14 8.76 13.76 3.43
C ILE A 14 10.22 13.39 3.07
N SER A 15 10.88 14.40 2.48
CA SER A 15 12.32 14.57 2.17
C SER A 15 12.92 13.74 1.03
N ALA A 16 13.36 14.47 -0.01
CA ALA A 16 14.48 14.26 -0.95
C ALA A 16 14.74 12.87 -1.59
N PHE A 17 15.37 12.91 -2.76
CA PHE A 17 15.85 11.78 -3.55
C PHE A 17 16.59 10.75 -2.67
N ALA A 18 16.22 9.48 -2.82
CA ALA A 18 16.97 8.36 -2.27
C ALA A 18 16.74 7.13 -3.15
N VAL A 19 17.82 6.56 -3.66
CA VAL A 19 17.81 5.29 -4.40
C VAL A 19 18.00 4.19 -3.38
N ALA A 20 16.95 3.42 -3.11
CA ALA A 20 17.03 2.31 -2.17
C ALA A 20 17.76 1.13 -2.81
N ALA A 21 19.02 0.92 -2.47
CA ALA A 21 19.79 -0.26 -2.88
C ALA A 21 19.64 -1.38 -1.84
N VAL A 22 18.87 -2.41 -2.15
CA VAL A 22 18.93 -3.70 -1.45
C VAL A 22 20.05 -4.51 -2.10
N GLY A 23 20.92 -5.13 -1.30
CA GLY A 23 22.21 -5.73 -1.72
C GLY A 23 22.17 -6.54 -3.03
N VAL A 24 23.24 -6.41 -3.83
CA VAL A 24 23.35 -6.83 -5.24
C VAL A 24 22.14 -6.39 -6.09
N GLY A 25 21.86 -5.08 -6.03
CA GLY A 25 21.64 -4.27 -7.22
C GLY A 25 20.21 -4.04 -7.68
N ARG A 26 19.17 -4.23 -6.85
CA ARG A 26 17.83 -3.75 -7.21
C ARG A 26 17.70 -2.27 -6.86
N CYS A 27 17.39 -1.46 -7.87
CA CYS A 27 17.18 -0.03 -7.73
C CYS A 27 15.69 0.28 -7.80
N PHE A 28 15.15 0.86 -6.73
CA PHE A 28 13.78 1.34 -6.68
C PHE A 28 13.75 2.86 -6.79
N GLY A 29 12.91 3.40 -7.66
CA GLY A 29 12.70 4.84 -7.75
C GLY A 29 11.63 5.33 -6.79
N LYS A 30 11.84 6.50 -6.20
CA LYS A 30 10.90 7.15 -5.28
C LYS A 30 9.78 7.87 -6.05
N ARG A 31 8.53 7.70 -5.63
CA ARG A 31 7.36 8.39 -6.21
C ARG A 31 6.37 8.77 -5.11
N ILE A 32 6.30 10.05 -4.81
CA ILE A 32 5.48 10.59 -3.72
C ILE A 32 4.03 10.86 -4.18
N TYR A 33 3.84 11.23 -5.45
CA TYR A 33 2.53 11.58 -6.03
C TYR A 33 2.38 11.00 -7.44
N GLY A 34 1.13 10.88 -7.91
CA GLY A 34 0.82 10.59 -9.30
C GLY A 34 1.10 9.15 -9.72
N VAL A 35 1.11 8.23 -8.77
CA VAL A 35 1.18 6.81 -9.11
C VAL A 35 -0.21 6.32 -9.38
N GLU A 36 -0.47 6.01 -10.64
CA GLU A 36 -1.70 5.33 -11.05
C GLU A 36 -1.77 3.98 -10.34
N LEU A 37 -2.89 3.71 -9.66
CA LEU A 37 -3.09 2.49 -8.90
C LEU A 37 -2.83 1.23 -9.76
N ASP A 38 -3.34 1.26 -11.00
CA ASP A 38 -3.20 0.20 -12.00
C ASP A 38 -1.74 -0.09 -12.39
N SER A 39 -0.85 0.88 -12.13
CA SER A 39 0.57 0.70 -12.36
C SER A 39 1.22 -0.20 -11.29
N ILE A 40 0.68 -0.24 -10.07
CA ILE A 40 1.21 -1.04 -8.95
C ILE A 40 0.42 -2.34 -8.77
N VAL A 41 -0.92 -2.29 -8.89
CA VAL A 41 -1.81 -3.38 -8.52
C VAL A 41 -2.78 -3.70 -9.64
N ASP A 42 -2.91 -4.99 -9.96
CA ASP A 42 -4.00 -5.52 -10.79
C ASP A 42 -5.15 -5.86 -9.84
N LEU A 43 -6.16 -4.97 -9.79
CA LEU A 43 -7.30 -5.11 -8.90
C LEU A 43 -8.16 -6.35 -9.21
N LEU A 44 -8.25 -6.74 -10.49
CA LEU A 44 -9.04 -7.89 -10.92
C LEU A 44 -8.29 -9.19 -10.63
N GLY A 45 -6.98 -9.22 -10.91
CA GLY A 45 -6.10 -10.33 -10.61
C GLY A 45 -5.66 -10.43 -9.15
N LYS A 46 -5.99 -9.43 -8.32
CA LYS A 46 -5.62 -9.31 -6.90
C LYS A 46 -4.13 -9.51 -6.66
N LYS A 47 -3.29 -8.82 -7.44
CA LYS A 47 -1.84 -9.02 -7.40
C LYS A 47 -1.03 -7.78 -7.70
N ALA A 48 0.19 -7.74 -7.20
CA ALA A 48 1.16 -6.71 -7.55
C ALA A 48 1.64 -6.85 -9.00
N VAL A 49 1.52 -5.80 -9.81
CA VAL A 49 1.99 -5.75 -11.20
C VAL A 49 3.52 -5.64 -11.27
N ARG A 50 4.12 -5.02 -10.26
CA ARG A 50 5.57 -4.82 -10.11
C ARG A 50 5.98 -4.98 -8.66
N SER A 51 7.29 -5.10 -8.43
CA SER A 51 7.81 -5.06 -7.07
C SER A 51 7.86 -3.63 -6.56
N PHE A 52 7.43 -3.39 -5.32
CA PHE A 52 7.43 -2.06 -4.72
C PHE A 52 7.83 -2.11 -3.26
N ILE A 53 8.29 -0.96 -2.75
CA ILE A 53 8.67 -0.80 -1.34
C ILE A 53 7.82 0.30 -0.75
N VAL A 54 7.10 -0.02 0.34
CA VAL A 54 6.40 1.00 1.13
C VAL A 54 7.21 1.32 2.36
N VAL A 55 7.37 2.62 2.65
CA VAL A 55 8.17 3.09 3.78
C VAL A 55 7.24 3.79 4.75
N PRO A 56 6.80 3.10 5.82
CA PRO A 56 6.01 3.74 6.86
C PRO A 56 6.80 4.89 7.48
N PRO A 57 6.16 6.02 7.83
CA PRO A 57 6.87 7.18 8.39
C PRO A 57 7.62 6.85 9.70
N GLU A 58 7.12 5.90 10.49
CA GLU A 58 7.67 5.52 11.80
C GLU A 58 8.78 4.45 11.73
N SER A 59 9.09 3.92 10.54
CA SER A 59 9.90 2.69 10.40
C SER A 59 11.42 2.87 10.49
N GLY A 60 11.92 4.08 10.79
CA GLY A 60 13.36 4.33 11.01
C GLY A 60 14.27 3.96 9.81
N GLY A 61 13.72 3.92 8.59
CA GLY A 61 14.45 3.51 7.38
C GLY A 61 14.26 2.05 6.96
N GLU A 62 13.34 1.32 7.60
CA GLU A 62 12.86 0.05 7.11
C GLU A 62 11.69 0.24 6.13
N GLY A 63 11.61 -0.60 5.10
CA GLY A 63 10.50 -0.66 4.18
C GLY A 63 9.88 -2.05 4.11
N LEU A 64 8.65 -2.10 3.65
CA LEU A 64 7.93 -3.31 3.30
C LEU A 64 8.15 -3.58 1.82
N LEU A 65 8.95 -4.60 1.50
CA LEU A 65 9.12 -5.09 0.14
C LEU A 65 7.99 -6.05 -0.19
N VAL A 66 7.25 -5.70 -1.24
CA VAL A 66 6.26 -6.56 -1.90
C VAL A 66 6.82 -6.91 -3.28
N GLU A 67 6.92 -8.19 -3.57
CA GLU A 67 7.43 -8.65 -4.87
C GLU A 67 6.32 -8.61 -5.93
N LYS A 68 6.73 -8.51 -7.19
CA LYS A 68 5.82 -8.70 -8.32
C LYS A 68 5.06 -10.04 -8.19
N ASP A 69 3.80 -10.03 -8.63
CA ASP A 69 2.86 -11.15 -8.58
C ASP A 69 2.47 -11.60 -7.15
N THR A 70 2.89 -10.86 -6.11
CA THR A 70 2.39 -11.08 -4.75
C THR A 70 0.89 -10.84 -4.70
N TYR A 71 0.15 -11.76 -4.07
CA TYR A 71 -1.28 -11.60 -3.83
C TYR A 71 -1.56 -10.39 -2.93
N LEU A 72 -2.50 -9.56 -3.36
CA LEU A 72 -2.97 -8.38 -2.64
C LEU A 72 -4.49 -8.44 -2.57
N GLU A 73 -5.06 -8.50 -1.37
CA GLU A 73 -6.49 -8.39 -1.17
C GLU A 73 -6.88 -6.90 -1.14
N PRO A 74 -7.63 -6.39 -2.14
CA PRO A 74 -8.15 -5.05 -2.11
C PRO A 74 -9.42 -5.00 -1.26
N ILE A 75 -9.42 -4.18 -0.21
CA ILE A 75 -10.61 -3.94 0.61
C ILE A 75 -11.07 -2.50 0.43
N PRO A 76 -12.21 -2.30 -0.28
CA PRO A 76 -12.74 -0.96 -0.51
C PRO A 76 -13.31 -0.38 0.79
N VAL A 77 -12.90 0.84 1.10
CA VAL A 77 -13.44 1.70 2.14
C VAL A 77 -14.04 2.91 1.43
N GLU A 78 -15.25 2.72 0.91
CA GLU A 78 -15.91 3.68 0.00
C GLU A 78 -17.26 4.14 0.54
N GLY A 79 -17.60 5.41 0.29
CA GLY A 79 -18.90 5.96 0.64
C GLY A 79 -18.95 7.48 0.61
N LEU A 80 -20.04 8.07 1.12
CA LEU A 80 -20.25 9.52 1.08
C LEU A 80 -19.07 10.30 1.69
N LYS A 81 -18.63 9.85 2.86
CA LYS A 81 -17.41 10.31 3.53
C LYS A 81 -16.81 9.13 4.26
N THR A 82 -15.50 8.97 4.17
CA THR A 82 -14.81 7.82 4.77
C THR A 82 -13.62 8.25 5.60
N THR A 83 -13.16 7.35 6.48
CA THR A 83 -11.95 7.54 7.26
C THR A 83 -11.27 6.19 7.42
N VAL A 84 -10.08 6.04 6.85
CA VAL A 84 -9.21 4.88 7.07
C VAL A 84 -8.51 5.07 8.42
N VAL A 85 -8.47 4.03 9.25
CA VAL A 85 -7.91 4.07 10.62
C VAL A 85 -6.72 3.14 10.83
N VAL A 86 -6.26 2.51 9.75
CA VAL A 86 -5.03 1.72 9.71
C VAL A 86 -3.97 2.45 8.90
N CYS A 87 -2.71 2.10 9.13
CA CYS A 87 -1.56 2.61 8.39
C CYS A 87 -0.82 1.47 7.69
N GLU A 88 -0.04 1.76 6.67
CA GLU A 88 0.84 0.78 6.06
C GLU A 88 1.87 0.24 7.07
N GLY A 89 2.10 -1.07 7.02
CA GLY A 89 2.97 -1.81 7.94
C GLY A 89 2.28 -2.35 9.19
N VAL A 90 1.02 -2.01 9.41
CA VAL A 90 0.19 -2.60 10.47
C VAL A 90 -0.22 -4.02 10.06
N GLU A 91 -0.11 -4.95 11.02
CA GLU A 91 -0.69 -6.29 10.92
C GLU A 91 -2.16 -6.23 11.34
N VAL A 92 -3.03 -6.90 10.60
CA VAL A 92 -4.47 -6.96 10.85
C VAL A 92 -4.96 -8.39 10.79
N ASP A 93 -5.97 -8.69 11.59
CA ASP A 93 -6.67 -9.97 11.63
C ASP A 93 -8.12 -9.86 11.13
N VAL A 94 -8.71 -11.00 10.77
CA VAL A 94 -10.13 -11.08 10.37
C VAL A 94 -11.03 -10.37 11.38
N GLU A 95 -11.99 -9.58 10.88
CA GLU A 95 -12.88 -8.68 11.62
C GLU A 95 -12.24 -7.40 12.20
N ASP A 96 -10.93 -7.17 12.05
CA ASP A 96 -10.33 -5.89 12.42
C ASP A 96 -10.90 -4.73 11.59
N THR A 97 -11.07 -3.58 12.25
CA THR A 97 -11.66 -2.40 11.62
C THR A 97 -10.60 -1.65 10.81
N LEU A 98 -10.82 -1.55 9.51
CA LEU A 98 -9.93 -0.81 8.59
C LEU A 98 -10.33 0.66 8.45
N GLY A 99 -11.62 0.95 8.60
CA GLY A 99 -12.14 2.29 8.42
C GLY A 99 -13.62 2.43 8.74
N TYR A 100 -14.08 3.68 8.65
CA TYR A 100 -15.45 4.08 8.90
C TYR A 100 -16.05 4.74 7.67
N VAL A 101 -17.32 4.45 7.41
CA VAL A 101 -18.12 5.08 6.35
C VAL A 101 -19.27 5.84 7.01
N PHE A 102 -19.34 7.14 6.75
CA PHE A 102 -20.43 8.01 7.19
C PHE A 102 -21.53 8.02 6.13
N THR A 103 -22.76 7.76 6.55
CA THR A 103 -23.93 7.76 5.65
C THR A 103 -24.65 9.10 5.64
N ARG A 104 -25.51 9.33 4.65
CA ARG A 104 -26.38 10.52 4.58
C ARG A 104 -27.36 10.64 5.76
N LYS A 105 -27.63 9.54 6.47
CA LYS A 105 -28.58 9.48 7.59
C LYS A 105 -27.92 9.70 8.96
N GLY A 106 -26.62 10.00 8.99
CA GLY A 106 -25.86 10.14 10.23
C GLY A 106 -25.43 8.81 10.87
N GLU A 107 -25.70 7.67 10.23
CA GLU A 107 -25.16 6.37 10.65
C GLU A 107 -23.66 6.27 10.32
N VAL A 108 -22.91 5.62 11.19
CA VAL A 108 -21.50 5.24 10.96
C VAL A 108 -21.41 3.73 10.80
N ARG A 109 -20.83 3.29 9.69
CA ARG A 109 -20.58 1.87 9.41
C ARG A 109 -19.10 1.55 9.51
N ARG A 110 -18.79 0.42 10.11
CA ARG A 110 -17.43 -0.12 10.19
C ARG A 110 -17.16 -0.97 8.96
N ILE A 111 -16.02 -0.73 8.32
CA ILE A 111 -15.48 -1.62 7.29
C ILE A 111 -14.44 -2.50 7.98
N ARG A 112 -14.63 -3.81 7.87
CA ARG A 112 -13.78 -4.81 8.50
C ARG A 112 -13.06 -5.65 7.47
N THR A 113 -11.87 -6.10 7.80
CA THR A 113 -11.16 -7.05 6.95
C THR A 113 -11.74 -8.45 7.06
N HIS A 114 -11.73 -9.18 5.95
CA HIS A 114 -12.08 -10.59 5.87
C HIS A 114 -10.84 -11.49 5.72
N VAL A 115 -9.64 -10.91 5.74
CA VAL A 115 -8.35 -11.60 5.65
C VAL A 115 -7.41 -11.11 6.75
N SER A 116 -6.51 -11.99 7.20
CA SER A 116 -5.37 -11.61 8.04
C SER A 116 -4.15 -11.30 7.17
N GLY A 117 -3.32 -10.34 7.57
CA GLY A 117 -2.11 -9.99 6.84
C GLY A 117 -1.49 -8.66 7.26
N VAL A 118 -0.68 -8.09 6.36
CA VAL A 118 -0.04 -6.79 6.55
C VAL A 118 -0.68 -5.79 5.59
N VAL A 119 -1.07 -4.63 6.09
CA VAL A 119 -1.48 -3.50 5.23
C VAL A 119 -0.25 -3.01 4.49
N VAL A 120 -0.19 -3.21 3.17
CA VAL A 120 1.00 -2.86 2.37
C VAL A 120 0.85 -1.57 1.60
N TYR A 121 -0.38 -1.15 1.29
CA TYR A 121 -0.63 0.08 0.53
C TYR A 121 -2.05 0.59 0.78
N ILE A 122 -2.21 1.89 0.95
CA ILE A 122 -3.52 2.53 1.03
C ILE A 122 -3.63 3.51 -0.15
N TYR A 123 -4.60 3.26 -1.02
CA TYR A 123 -4.96 4.18 -2.09
C TYR A 123 -6.11 5.08 -1.65
N SER A 124 -6.01 6.37 -1.97
CA SER A 124 -7.06 7.37 -1.76
C SER A 124 -7.28 8.13 -3.07
N SER A 125 -8.47 8.03 -3.65
CA SER A 125 -8.81 8.78 -4.86
C SER A 125 -8.91 10.29 -4.58
N PRO A 126 -8.37 11.15 -5.45
CA PRO A 126 -8.51 12.59 -5.34
C PRO A 126 -9.82 13.14 -5.92
N ASP A 127 -10.69 12.31 -6.50
CA ASP A 127 -11.83 12.72 -7.35
C ASP A 127 -13.03 13.34 -6.60
N GLY A 128 -12.85 13.69 -5.32
CA GLY A 128 -13.89 14.23 -4.47
C GLY A 128 -14.94 13.19 -4.06
N PRO A 129 -16.01 13.59 -3.35
CA PRO A 129 -16.99 12.65 -2.82
C PRO A 129 -17.80 11.98 -3.94
N PRO A 130 -18.14 10.68 -3.81
CA PRO A 130 -17.89 9.82 -2.64
C PRO A 130 -16.41 9.49 -2.46
N ASP A 131 -15.93 9.56 -1.22
CA ASP A 131 -14.56 9.20 -0.90
C ASP A 131 -14.32 7.73 -1.27
N GLN A 132 -13.28 7.49 -2.06
CA GLN A 132 -12.88 6.16 -2.49
C GLN A 132 -11.49 5.86 -1.95
N ASN A 133 -11.43 4.94 -0.98
CA ASN A 133 -10.18 4.42 -0.47
C ASN A 133 -10.12 2.91 -0.68
N ILE A 134 -8.93 2.39 -0.96
CA ILE A 134 -8.69 0.95 -1.06
C ILE A 134 -7.51 0.59 -0.17
N VAL A 135 -7.76 -0.28 0.79
CA VAL A 135 -6.73 -0.83 1.67
C VAL A 135 -6.25 -2.15 1.06
N MET A 136 -4.96 -2.24 0.75
CA MET A 136 -4.35 -3.45 0.20
C MET A 136 -3.69 -4.26 1.30
N ILE A 137 -4.10 -5.51 1.45
CA ILE A 137 -3.53 -6.44 2.43
C ILE A 137 -2.78 -7.56 1.71
N ALA A 138 -1.54 -7.79 2.12
CA ALA A 138 -0.74 -8.92 1.65
C ALA A 138 -0.61 -9.99 2.76
N PRO A 139 -0.48 -11.29 2.40
CA PRO A 139 -0.13 -12.33 3.36
C PRO A 139 1.21 -11.99 4.05
N LYS A 140 1.29 -12.21 5.37
CA LYS A 140 2.44 -11.80 6.18
C LYS A 140 3.75 -12.42 5.69
N GLU A 141 3.72 -13.67 5.26
CA GLU A 141 4.84 -14.43 4.71
C GLU A 141 5.35 -13.89 3.37
N ALA A 142 4.52 -13.16 2.63
CA ALA A 142 4.88 -12.57 1.35
C ALA A 142 5.55 -11.19 1.50
N VAL A 143 5.43 -10.56 2.68
CA VAL A 143 5.97 -9.22 2.94
C VAL A 143 7.33 -9.33 3.63
N LYS A 144 8.36 -8.74 3.02
CA LYS A 144 9.71 -8.72 3.60
C LYS A 144 10.04 -7.34 4.14
N ARG A 145 10.50 -7.26 5.38
CA ARG A 145 11.11 -6.03 5.90
C ARG A 145 12.52 -5.88 5.33
N VAL A 146 12.77 -4.75 4.67
CA VAL A 146 14.06 -4.44 4.05
C VAL A 146 14.61 -3.14 4.59
N ARG A 147 15.92 -3.08 4.82
CA ARG A 147 16.58 -1.84 5.23
C ARG A 147 16.89 -1.02 3.99
N ILE A 148 16.42 0.22 3.98
CA ILE A 148 16.63 1.15 2.88
C ILE A 148 17.91 1.94 3.12
N ARG A 149 18.88 1.77 2.23
CA ARG A 149 20.07 2.63 2.16
C ARG A 149 19.73 3.77 1.19
N ARG A 150 19.83 5.03 1.65
CA ARG A 150 19.55 6.22 0.85
C ARG A 150 20.75 6.64 0.02
#